data_AF-W1U6H2-F1
#
_entry.id   AF-W1U6H2-F1
#
_cell.length_a   1.000
_cell.length_b   1.000
_cell.length_c   1.000
_cell.angle_alpha   90.00
_cell.angle_beta   90.00
_cell.angle_gamma   90.00
#
_symmetry.space_group_name_H-M   'P 1'
#
loop_
_entity.id
_entity.type
_entity.pdbx_description
1 polymer ?
#
loop_
_entity_poly.entity_id
_entity_poly.type
_entity_poly.pdbx_seq_one_letter_code
_entity_poly.pdbx_strand_id
1 'polypeptide(L)' 'MAQNEIEGSMKFPLLPLRDVTLFPQMVTGIEVGRPQSVAAVREAMQGDGYVACVMQRHMDTDNPGIDD' A
#
# COMPACT_ATOMS: atom_id res chain seq x y z
N MET A 1 -15.74 -9.25 17.75
CA MET A 1 -14.35 -9.30 18.23
C MET A 1 -13.70 -7.99 17.83
N ALA A 2 -13.19 -7.26 18.83
CA ALA A 2 -12.43 -6.01 18.81
C ALA A 2 -12.81 -4.91 17.79
N GLN A 3 -13.80 -4.09 18.18
CA GLN A 3 -13.90 -2.70 17.74
C GLN A 3 -12.76 -1.94 18.44
N ASN A 4 -11.66 -1.71 17.74
CA ASN A 4 -10.61 -0.78 18.19
C ASN A 4 -10.44 0.28 17.10
N GLU A 5 -11.48 1.10 16.92
CA GLU A 5 -11.36 2.32 16.13
C GLU A 5 -10.55 3.30 16.98
N ILE A 6 -9.28 3.45 16.63
CA ILE A 6 -8.43 4.50 17.19
C ILE A 6 -9.08 5.82 16.76
N GLU A 7 -9.49 6.68 17.70
CA GLU A 7 -10.01 8.01 17.37
C GLU A 7 -8.93 8.75 16.54
N GLY A 8 -9.24 9.02 15.26
CA GLY A 8 -8.27 9.52 14.27
C GLY A 8 -7.77 8.49 13.25
N SER A 9 -8.28 7.25 13.25
CA SER A 9 -7.93 6.19 12.30
C SER A 9 -8.36 6.54 10.87
N MET A 10 -7.43 7.02 10.06
CA MET A 10 -7.62 7.11 8.61
C MET A 10 -7.30 5.76 7.96
N LYS A 11 -8.18 5.32 7.06
CA LYS A 11 -7.95 4.14 6.22
C LYS A 11 -7.38 4.60 4.89
N PHE A 12 -6.27 4.01 4.50
CA PHE A 12 -5.67 4.24 3.19
C PHE A 12 -5.53 2.91 2.45
N PRO A 13 -5.71 2.90 1.12
CA PRO A 13 -5.35 1.75 0.32
C PRO A 13 -3.85 1.45 0.48
N LEU A 14 -3.50 0.18 0.56
CA LEU A 14 -2.14 -0.28 0.80
C LEU A 14 -1.47 -0.68 -0.52
N LEU A 15 -0.27 -0.15 -0.76
CA LEU A 15 0.57 -0.50 -1.89
C LEU A 15 1.86 -1.15 -1.36
N PRO A 16 1.97 -2.49 -1.45
CA PRO A 16 3.21 -3.16 -1.08
C PRO A 16 4.28 -2.92 -2.15
N LEU A 17 5.49 -2.60 -1.70
CA LEU A 17 6.68 -2.31 -2.51
C LEU A 17 7.70 -3.44 -2.33
N ARG A 18 8.32 -3.84 -3.45
CA ARG A 18 9.34 -4.90 -3.49
C ARG A 18 10.72 -4.38 -3.90
N ASP A 19 10.75 -3.62 -4.99
CA ASP A 19 12.01 -3.31 -5.69
C ASP A 19 12.55 -1.90 -5.35
N VAL A 20 11.82 -1.13 -4.53
CA VAL A 20 12.08 0.29 -4.28
C VAL A 20 11.74 0.65 -2.84
N THR A 21 12.64 1.36 -2.16
CA THR A 21 12.38 2.01 -0.88
C THR A 21 12.12 3.49 -1.09
N LEU A 22 11.02 4.00 -0.52
CA LEU A 22 10.66 5.41 -0.60
C LEU A 22 11.00 6.12 0.72
N PHE A 23 11.60 7.30 0.60
CA PHE A 23 11.81 8.24 1.68
C PHE A 23 11.01 9.52 1.44
N PRO A 24 10.72 10.30 2.49
CA PRO A 24 10.07 11.59 2.33
C PRO A 24 10.77 12.47 1.29
N GLN A 25 9.98 13.28 0.56
CA GLN A 25 10.43 14.19 -0.51
C GLN A 25 10.95 13.52 -1.79
N MET A 26 10.92 12.20 -1.91
CA MET A 26 11.24 11.51 -3.17
C MET A 26 10.11 11.67 -4.20
N VAL A 27 10.49 11.85 -5.46
CA VAL A 27 9.57 11.80 -6.61
C VAL A 27 10.09 10.73 -7.57
N THR A 28 9.33 9.65 -7.73
CA THR A 28 9.68 8.54 -8.61
C THR A 28 8.43 7.97 -9.27
N GLY A 29 8.57 7.46 -10.50
CA GLY A 29 7.54 6.67 -11.14
C GLY A 29 7.59 5.23 -10.63
N ILE A 30 6.43 4.66 -10.30
CA ILE A 30 6.32 3.26 -9.85
C ILE A 30 5.46 2.52 -10.87
N GLU A 31 5.94 1.37 -11.34
CA GLU A 31 5.16 0.48 -12.19
C GLU A 31 4.28 -0.43 -11.34
N VAL A 32 2.98 -0.45 -11.64
CA VAL A 32 2.00 -1.23 -10.89
C VAL A 32 1.33 -2.22 -11.84
N GLY A 33 1.72 -3.49 -11.75
CA GLY A 33 1.22 -4.55 -12.64
C GLY A 33 0.25 -5.54 -12.01
N ARG A 34 0.26 -5.69 -10.68
CA ARG A 34 -0.53 -6.71 -9.99
C ARG A 34 -1.98 -6.29 -9.80
N PRO A 35 -2.97 -7.18 -10.01
CA PRO A 35 -4.39 -6.80 -9.95
C PRO A 35 -4.80 -6.09 -8.65
N GLN A 36 -4.31 -6.55 -7.50
CA GLN A 36 -4.59 -5.94 -6.19
C GLN A 36 -3.96 -4.56 -6.04
N SER A 37 -2.70 -4.40 -6.48
CA SER A 37 -2.00 -3.12 -6.44
C SER A 37 -2.67 -2.11 -7.38
N VAL A 38 -3.12 -2.54 -8.56
CA VAL A 38 -3.89 -1.69 -9.48
C VAL A 38 -5.22 -1.27 -8.86
N ALA A 39 -5.91 -2.18 -8.17
CA ALA A 39 -7.16 -1.85 -7.47
C ALA A 39 -6.93 -0.82 -6.35
N ALA A 40 -5.89 -1.00 -5.54
CA ALA A 40 -5.53 -0.07 -4.46
C ALA A 40 -5.21 1.33 -4.99
N VAL A 41 -4.45 1.43 -6.09
CA VAL A 41 -4.17 2.73 -6.73
C VAL A 41 -5.44 3.38 -7.29
N ARG A 42 -6.32 2.59 -7.93
CA ARG A 42 -7.60 3.12 -8.43
C ARG A 42 -8.49 3.63 -7.29
N GLU A 43 -8.51 2.95 -6.15
CA GLU A 43 -9.23 3.40 -4.96
C GLU A 43 -8.63 4.72 -4.44
N ALA A 44 -7.31 4.82 -4.34
CA ALA A 44 -6.63 6.06 -3.94
C ALA A 44 -6.99 7.23 -4.86
N MET A 45 -6.98 6.99 -6.18
CA MET A 45 -7.32 7.99 -7.19
C MET A 45 -8.80 8.43 -7.17
N GLN A 46 -9.69 7.62 -6.61
CA GLN A 46 -11.10 8.00 -6.43
C GLN A 46 -11.33 8.83 -5.16
N GLY A 47 -10.40 8.77 -4.19
CA GLY A 47 -10.41 9.58 -2.98
C GLY A 47 -9.43 10.75 -3.07
N ASP A 48 -8.70 10.99 -1.98
CA ASP A 48 -7.77 12.12 -1.84
C ASP A 48 -6.41 11.90 -2.54
N GLY A 49 -6.24 10.81 -3.28
CA GLY A 49 -4.98 10.48 -3.97
C GLY A 49 -3.89 9.92 -3.06
N TYR A 50 -4.18 9.66 -1.78
CA TYR A 50 -3.23 9.11 -0.82
C TYR A 50 -3.24 7.58 -0.81
N VAL A 51 -2.04 7.00 -0.74
CA VAL A 51 -1.80 5.56 -0.64
C VAL A 51 -0.76 5.30 0.44
N ALA A 52 -0.95 4.26 1.23
CA ALA A 52 0.05 3.81 2.20
C ALA A 52 1.02 2.84 1.53
N CYS A 53 2.31 3.19 1.48
CA CYS A 53 3.33 2.32 0.93
C CYS A 53 4.05 1.55 2.04
N VAL A 54 4.21 0.23 1.88
CA VAL A 54 4.94 -0.62 2.83
C VAL A 54 5.90 -1.54 2.10
N MET A 55 7.04 -1.86 2.72
CA MET A 55 7.95 -2.87 2.16
C MET A 55 7.42 -4.27 2.46
N GLN A 56 7.45 -5.15 1.46
CA GLN A 56 7.25 -6.59 1.68
C GLN A 56 8.48 -7.19 2.36
N ARG A 57 8.31 -8.11 3.31
CA ARG A 57 9.45 -8.83 3.90
C ARG A 57 9.99 -9.89 2.95
N HIS A 58 9.09 -10.57 2.23
CA HIS A 58 9.40 -11.69 1.35
C HIS A 58 9.16 -11.30 -0.12
N MET A 59 10.25 -11.21 -0.90
CA MET A 59 10.19 -10.79 -2.31
C MET A 59 9.58 -11.86 -3.24
N ASP A 60 9.62 -13.11 -2.83
CA ASP A 60 9.11 -14.29 -3.56
C ASP A 60 7.62 -14.53 -3.36
N THR A 61 7.00 -13.82 -2.41
CA THR A 61 5.58 -13.94 -2.14
C THR A 61 4.82 -12.99 -3.04
N ASP A 62 4.21 -13.53 -4.10
CA ASP A 62 3.36 -12.74 -4.96
C ASP A 62 2.23 -12.13 -4.15
N ASN A 63 1.36 -12.88 -3.47
CA ASN A 63 0.26 -12.29 -2.71
C ASN A 63 0.54 -12.27 -1.19
N PRO A 64 1.16 -11.21 -0.64
CA PRO A 64 1.49 -11.17 0.79
C PRO A 64 0.22 -11.15 1.65
N GLY A 65 0.20 -12.00 2.67
CA GLY A 65 -0.77 -11.93 3.75
C GLY A 65 -0.44 -10.81 4.74
N ILE A 66 -1.29 -10.67 5.76
CA ILE A 66 -1.07 -9.71 6.86
C ILE A 66 0.22 -10.06 7.64
N ASP A 67 0.58 -11.35 7.68
CA ASP A 67 1.72 -11.88 8.42
C ASP A 67 3.00 -11.98 7.57
N ASP A 68 2.98 -11.56 6.30
CA ASP A 68 4.13 -11.53 5.36
C ASP A 68 4.70 -10.12 5.14
#